data_AF-A0A373CVT2-F1
#
_entry.id   AF-A0A373CVT2-F1
#
_cell.length_a   1.000
_cell.length_b   1.000
_cell.length_c   1.000
_cell.angle_alpha   90.00
_cell.angle_beta   90.00
_cell.angle_gamma   90.00
#
_symmetry.space_group_name_H-M   'P 1'
#
loop_
_entity.id
_entity.type
_entity.pdbx_description
1 polymer ?
#
loop_
_entity_poly.entity_id
_entity_poly.type
_entity_poly.pdbx_seq_one_letter_code
_entity_poly.pdbx_strand_id
1 'polypeptide(L)'
;MVHTLVPMSVKIKIKNFETPARLINHMELSCAVGMACRQASLPCPEGTAGTDLKEFVKSVPDTIYSSPAVDEKLKVLIRDYIYKKGEVLDDDSLVTLKLGYENT
;
A
#
# COMPACT_ATOMS: atom_id res chain seq x y z
N MET A 1 16.17 4.80 -8.34
CA MET A 1 16.69 3.52 -7.80
C MET A 1 16.02 3.10 -6.48
N VAL A 2 15.46 4.01 -5.67
CA VAL A 2 14.77 3.66 -4.41
C VAL A 2 13.36 3.09 -4.62
N HIS A 3 12.58 3.63 -5.56
CA HIS A 3 11.16 3.23 -5.72
C HIS A 3 10.94 1.78 -6.17
N THR A 4 11.87 1.17 -6.90
CA THR A 4 11.77 -0.25 -7.31
C THR A 4 12.04 -1.22 -6.17
N LEU A 5 12.74 -0.78 -5.12
CA LEU A 5 12.98 -1.59 -3.92
C LEU A 5 11.72 -1.71 -3.05
N VAL A 6 10.80 -0.73 -3.13
CA VAL A 6 9.61 -0.67 -2.30
C VAL A 6 8.63 -1.82 -2.61
N PRO A 7 8.24 -2.10 -3.87
CA PRO A 7 7.44 -3.28 -4.21
C PRO A 7 8.10 -4.60 -3.80
N MET A 8 9.43 -4.71 -3.96
CA MET A 8 10.16 -5.91 -3.55
C MET A 8 10.12 -6.11 -2.03
N SER A 9 10.27 -5.02 -1.26
CA SER A 9 10.17 -5.05 0.20
C SER A 9 8.79 -5.57 0.64
N VAL A 10 7.71 -4.99 0.11
CA VAL A 10 6.33 -5.40 0.43
C VAL A 10 6.10 -6.88 0.08
N LYS A 11 6.54 -7.33 -1.10
CA LYS A 11 6.45 -8.73 -1.51
C LYS A 11 7.19 -9.68 -0.58
N ILE A 12 8.42 -9.34 -0.17
CA ILE A 12 9.22 -10.15 0.77
C ILE A 12 8.51 -10.25 2.13
N LYS A 13 7.97 -9.15 2.64
CA LYS A 13 7.30 -9.08 3.95
C LYS A 13 6.04 -9.94 4.02
N ILE A 14 5.37 -10.17 2.89
CA ILE A 14 4.18 -11.01 2.78
C ILE A 14 4.54 -12.48 2.55
N LYS A 15 5.53 -12.75 1.67
CA LYS A 15 5.85 -14.10 1.22
C LYS A 15 6.73 -14.88 2.21
N ASN A 16 7.70 -14.24 2.86
CA ASN A 16 8.74 -14.94 3.60
C ASN A 16 8.43 -15.17 5.08
N PHE A 17 7.32 -14.66 5.60
CA PHE A 17 6.98 -14.74 7.02
C PHE A 17 5.57 -15.32 7.21
N GLU A 18 5.38 -16.16 8.23
CA GLU A 18 4.04 -16.64 8.62
C GLU A 18 3.13 -15.48 9.00
N THR A 19 3.60 -14.62 9.92
CA THR A 19 3.00 -13.31 10.22
C THR A 19 3.70 -12.23 9.40
N PRO A 20 2.99 -11.43 8.61
CA PRO A 20 3.64 -10.45 7.74
C PRO A 20 4.40 -9.39 8.54
N ALA A 21 5.59 -9.03 8.06
CA ALA A 21 6.42 -8.02 8.71
C ALA A 21 5.86 -6.62 8.45
N ARG A 22 5.79 -5.79 9.50
CA ARG A 22 5.16 -4.46 9.45
C ARG A 22 5.76 -3.57 8.36
N LEU A 23 4.91 -2.74 7.75
CA LEU A 23 5.36 -1.66 6.89
C LEU A 23 6.02 -0.57 7.75
N ILE A 24 7.13 -0.02 7.27
CA ILE A 24 8.01 0.88 8.04
C ILE A 24 7.90 2.35 7.60
N ASN A 25 7.33 2.61 6.43
CA ASN A 25 7.18 3.94 5.87
C ASN A 25 5.92 4.07 4.98
N HIS A 26 5.57 5.32 4.69
CA HIS A 26 4.44 5.72 3.86
C HIS A 26 4.53 5.20 2.42
N MET A 27 5.73 5.15 1.85
CA MET A 27 5.94 4.61 0.50
C MET A 27 5.54 3.14 0.38
N GLU A 28 5.88 2.32 1.38
CA GLU A 28 5.49 0.91 1.47
C GLU A 28 3.99 0.76 1.64
N LEU A 29 3.34 1.63 2.44
CA LEU A 29 1.90 1.65 2.59
C LEU A 29 1.20 1.98 1.27
N SER A 30 1.63 3.04 0.59
CA SER A 30 1.10 3.44 -0.71
C SER A 30 1.29 2.33 -1.74
N CYS A 31 2.46 1.68 -1.77
CA CYS A 31 2.69 0.52 -2.63
C CYS A 31 1.73 -0.64 -2.29
N ALA A 32 1.55 -0.95 -1.01
CA ALA A 32 0.67 -2.02 -0.55
C ALA A 32 -0.80 -1.76 -0.97
N VAL A 33 -1.26 -0.51 -0.83
CA VAL A 33 -2.59 -0.08 -1.30
C VAL A 33 -2.73 -0.27 -2.81
N GLY A 34 -1.72 0.12 -3.59
CA GLY A 34 -1.71 -0.07 -5.04
C GLY A 34 -1.82 -1.54 -5.45
N MET A 35 -1.04 -2.40 -4.79
CA MET A 35 -1.08 -3.86 -5.00
C MET A 35 -2.46 -4.43 -4.63
N ALA A 36 -3.05 -4.00 -3.51
CA ALA A 36 -4.36 -4.46 -3.07
C ALA A 36 -5.47 -4.03 -4.05
N CYS A 37 -5.42 -2.79 -4.55
CA CYS A 37 -6.37 -2.32 -5.55
C CYS A 37 -6.26 -3.12 -6.85
N ARG A 38 -5.02 -3.44 -7.29
CA ARG A 38 -4.81 -4.28 -8.48
C ARG A 38 -5.38 -5.68 -8.29
N GLN A 39 -5.09 -6.33 -7.16
CA GLN A 39 -5.62 -7.66 -6.82
C GLN A 39 -7.14 -7.66 -6.72
N ALA A 40 -7.74 -6.58 -6.22
CA ALA A 40 -9.20 -6.40 -6.18
C ALA A 40 -9.82 -6.05 -7.54
N SER A 41 -9.03 -5.94 -8.63
CA SER A 41 -9.48 -5.46 -9.94
C SER A 41 -10.13 -4.08 -9.92
N LEU A 42 -9.71 -3.23 -8.98
CA LEU A 42 -10.14 -1.85 -8.84
C LEU A 42 -9.26 -0.91 -9.69
N PRO A 43 -9.76 0.29 -10.05
CA PRO A 43 -8.91 1.33 -10.62
C PRO A 43 -7.80 1.71 -9.63
N CYS A 44 -6.65 2.16 -10.16
CA CYS A 44 -5.59 2.69 -9.31
C CYS A 44 -6.13 3.92 -8.57
N PRO A 45 -6.05 3.95 -7.22
CA PRO A 45 -6.50 5.12 -6.48
C PRO A 45 -5.62 6.32 -6.83
N GLU A 46 -6.25 7.48 -6.97
CA GLU A 46 -5.56 8.75 -7.21
C GLU A 46 -5.36 9.46 -5.88
N GLY A 47 -4.11 9.79 -5.56
CA GLY A 47 -3.74 10.58 -4.40
C GLY A 47 -3.13 11.91 -4.83
N THR A 48 -3.29 12.93 -4.00
CA THR A 48 -2.65 14.23 -4.20
C THR A 48 -1.51 14.41 -3.20
N ALA A 49 -0.38 14.93 -3.66
CA ALA A 49 0.73 15.25 -2.77
C ALA A 49 0.27 16.29 -1.72
N GLY A 50 0.60 16.05 -0.45
CA GLY A 50 0.14 16.84 0.70
C GLY A 50 -1.15 16.35 1.35
N THR A 51 -1.85 15.36 0.79
CA THR A 51 -2.98 14.71 1.47
C THR A 51 -2.49 13.87 2.65
N ASP A 52 -3.21 13.93 3.78
CA ASP A 52 -2.92 13.08 4.93
C ASP A 52 -3.04 11.60 4.56
N LEU A 53 -2.02 10.82 4.91
CA LEU A 53 -1.94 9.42 4.49
C LEU A 53 -3.09 8.58 5.06
N LYS A 54 -3.56 8.90 6.28
CA LYS A 54 -4.66 8.19 6.92
C LYS A 54 -5.99 8.54 6.26
N GLU A 55 -6.17 9.78 5.81
CA GLU A 55 -7.33 10.16 5.00
C GLU A 55 -7.31 9.46 3.64
N PHE A 56 -6.15 9.35 3.00
CA PHE A 56 -6.00 8.62 1.75
C PHE A 56 -6.36 7.13 1.90
N VAL A 57 -5.82 6.43 2.89
CA VAL A 57 -6.15 5.00 3.08
C VAL A 57 -7.64 4.79 3.37
N LYS A 58 -8.31 5.76 4.02
CA LYS A 58 -9.76 5.74 4.21
C LYS A 58 -10.57 6.02 2.95
N SER A 59 -10.02 6.75 1.98
CA SER A 59 -10.70 7.00 0.70
C SER A 59 -10.62 5.79 -0.24
N VAL A 60 -9.68 4.88 0.00
CA VAL A 60 -9.58 3.61 -0.74
C VAL A 60 -10.83 2.76 -0.48
N PRO A 61 -11.42 2.15 -1.52
CA PRO A 61 -12.65 1.38 -1.36
C PRO A 61 -12.47 0.20 -0.40
N ASP A 62 -13.39 0.02 0.55
CA ASP A 62 -13.39 -1.14 1.47
C ASP A 62 -13.41 -2.50 0.75
N THR A 63 -13.76 -2.51 -0.54
CA THR A 63 -13.65 -3.66 -1.44
C THR A 63 -12.26 -4.30 -1.42
N ILE A 64 -11.18 -3.55 -1.14
CA ILE A 64 -9.83 -4.15 -0.98
C ILE A 64 -9.76 -5.11 0.22
N TYR A 65 -10.55 -4.88 1.27
CA TYR A 65 -10.59 -5.73 2.46
C TYR A 65 -11.56 -6.90 2.28
N SER A 66 -12.68 -6.67 1.58
CA SER A 66 -13.70 -7.71 1.34
C SER A 66 -13.38 -8.65 0.18
N SER A 67 -12.53 -8.26 -0.76
CA SER A 67 -12.24 -9.08 -1.94
C SER A 67 -11.40 -10.32 -1.58
N PRO A 68 -11.82 -11.54 -1.96
CA PRO A 68 -11.04 -12.75 -1.74
C PRO A 68 -9.80 -12.85 -2.64
N ALA A 69 -9.72 -12.00 -3.68
CA ALA A 69 -8.56 -11.95 -4.57
C ALA A 69 -7.36 -11.22 -3.96
N VAL A 70 -7.59 -10.41 -2.91
CA VAL A 70 -6.53 -9.68 -2.21
C VAL A 70 -5.92 -10.56 -1.13
N ASP A 71 -4.59 -10.61 -1.10
CA ASP A 71 -3.83 -11.36 -0.10
C ASP A 71 -4.19 -10.89 1.33
N GLU A 72 -4.61 -11.82 2.19
CA GLU A 72 -5.00 -11.53 3.58
C GLU A 72 -3.89 -10.84 4.38
N LYS A 73 -2.63 -11.20 4.14
CA LYS A 73 -1.50 -10.56 4.80
C LYS A 73 -1.32 -9.13 4.33
N LEU A 74 -1.58 -8.85 3.05
CA LEU A 74 -1.54 -7.49 2.51
C LEU A 74 -2.61 -6.61 3.17
N LYS A 75 -3.83 -7.14 3.36
CA LYS A 75 -4.91 -6.45 4.09
C LYS A 75 -4.51 -6.11 5.52
N VAL A 76 -3.92 -7.07 6.24
CA VAL A 76 -3.43 -6.88 7.61
C VAL A 76 -2.36 -5.80 7.66
N LEU A 77 -1.41 -5.81 6.72
CA LEU A 77 -0.34 -4.80 6.67
C LEU A 77 -0.85 -3.38 6.45
N ILE A 78 -1.85 -3.19 5.58
CA ILE A 78 -2.46 -1.88 5.34
C ILE A 78 -3.23 -1.42 6.59
N ARG A 79 -3.99 -2.33 7.22
CA ARG A 79 -4.81 -2.05 8.39
C ARG A 79 -3.99 -1.72 9.64
N ASP A 80 -2.91 -2.47 9.88
CA ASP A 80 -2.09 -2.37 11.08
C ASP A 80 -0.96 -1.33 10.95
N TYR A 81 -0.98 -0.53 9.88
CA TYR A 81 0.00 0.52 9.67
C TYR A 81 -0.04 1.55 10.81
N ILE A 82 1.15 1.83 11.37
CA ILE A 82 1.31 2.81 12.43
C ILE A 82 1.67 4.16 11.80
N TYR A 83 0.65 5.01 11.64
CA TYR A 83 0.79 6.34 11.11
C TYR A 83 1.66 7.21 12.02
N LYS A 84 2.64 7.89 11.42
CA LYS A 84 3.42 8.93 12.10
C LYS A 84 2.63 10.25 12.07
N LYS A 85 2.88 11.11 13.07
CA LYS A 85 2.21 12.41 13.13
C LYS A 85 2.67 13.30 11.95
N GLY A 86 1.71 13.81 11.17
CA GLY A 86 1.99 14.66 10.02
C GLY A 86 2.48 13.90 8.79
N GLU A 87 2.23 12.60 8.72
CA GLU A 87 2.58 11.77 7.57
C GLU A 87 1.61 12.02 6.41
N VAL A 88 2.14 12.45 5.28
CA VAL A 88 1.38 12.83 4.10
C VAL A 88 1.84 12.01 2.89
N LEU A 89 0.98 11.92 1.89
CA LEU A 89 1.40 11.49 0.56
C LEU A 89 2.36 12.53 -0.02
N ASP A 90 3.55 12.10 -0.39
CA ASP A 90 4.50 12.87 -1.19
C ASP A 90 4.56 12.30 -2.62
N ASP A 91 5.29 12.98 -3.50
CA ASP A 91 5.46 12.54 -4.89
C ASP A 91 6.03 11.13 -4.98
N ASP A 92 6.96 10.78 -4.08
CA ASP A 92 7.56 9.45 -3.99
C ASP A 92 6.51 8.37 -3.66
N SER A 93 5.57 8.67 -2.77
CA SER A 93 4.46 7.79 -2.43
C SER A 93 3.48 7.59 -3.58
N LEU A 94 3.25 8.63 -4.39
CA LEU A 94 2.42 8.51 -5.59
C LEU A 94 3.08 7.63 -6.65
N VAL A 95 4.41 7.73 -6.77
CA VAL A 95 5.20 6.85 -7.64
C VAL A 95 5.12 5.40 -7.13
N THR A 96 5.33 5.15 -5.84
CA THR A 96 5.29 3.78 -5.31
C THR A 96 3.90 3.18 -5.32
N LEU A 97 2.85 3.99 -5.19
CA LEU A 97 1.46 3.58 -5.39
C LEU A 97 1.24 3.01 -6.80
N LYS A 98 1.63 3.78 -7.83
CA LYS A 98 1.52 3.35 -9.23
C LYS A 98 2.37 2.11 -9.50
N LEU A 99 3.61 2.09 -8.99
CA LEU A 99 4.48 0.93 -9.14
C LEU A 99 3.91 -0.32 -8.47
N GLY A 100 3.28 -0.17 -7.30
CA GLY A 100 2.56 -1.24 -6.62
C GLY A 100 1.44 -1.78 -7.47
N TYR A 101 0.63 -0.90 -8.06
CA TYR A 101 -0.48 -1.27 -8.95
C TYR A 101 -0.01 -1.99 -10.23
N GLU A 102 1.05 -1.50 -10.87
CA GLU A 102 1.53 -2.02 -12.16
C GLU A 102 2.37 -3.30 -12.04
N ASN A 103 3.15 -3.45 -10.96
CA ASN A 103 4.08 -4.57 -10.77
C ASN A 103 3.51 -5.70 -9.90
N THR A 104 2.19 -5.85 -9.80
CA THR A 104 1.60 -6.96 -9.03
C THR A 104 1.58 -8.25 -9.84
#